data_AF-A0A961T3R2-F1
#
_entry.id   AF-A0A961T3R2-F1
#
_cell.length_a   1.000
_cell.length_b   1.000
_cell.length_c   1.000
_cell.angle_alpha   90.00
_cell.angle_beta   90.00
_cell.angle_gamma   90.00
#
_symmetry.space_group_name_H-M   'P 1'
#
loop_
_entity.id
_entity.type
_entity.pdbx_description
1 polymer ?
#
loop_
_entity_poly.entity_id
_entity_poly.type
_entity_poly.pdbx_seq_one_letter_code
_entity_poly.pdbx_strand_id
1 'polypeptide(L)' 'MTVQSSCNVVGQQQAAQYGGTLQSVQAVNRGGQTVCVGVVIVQGKDGERGRRISFEVPL' A
#
# COMPACT_ATOMS: atom_id res chain seq x y z
N MET A 1 10.92 14.67 6.68
CA MET A 1 10.16 13.62 5.95
C MET A 1 8.75 14.13 5.77
N THR A 2 8.18 14.07 4.57
CA THR A 2 6.78 14.43 4.34
C THR A 2 5.87 13.25 4.68
N VAL A 3 4.61 13.53 5.00
CA VAL A 3 3.58 12.52 5.23
C VAL A 3 3.53 11.48 4.11
N GLN A 4 3.63 11.93 2.86
CA GLN A 4 3.65 11.05 1.68
C GLN A 4 4.90 10.16 1.63
N SER A 5 6.07 10.69 2.01
CA SER A 5 7.30 9.90 2.11
C SER A 5 7.18 8.78 3.13
N SER A 6 6.54 9.03 4.27
CA SER A 6 6.30 8.01 5.29
C SER A 6 5.33 6.93 4.79
N CYS A 7 4.26 7.32 4.08
CA CYS A 7 3.34 6.36 3.45
C CYS A 7 4.03 5.50 2.38
N ASN A 8 5.02 6.02 1.65
CA ASN A 8 5.79 5.21 0.70
C ASN A 8 6.57 4.10 1.41
N VAL A 9 7.21 4.38 2.56
CA VAL A 9 7.94 3.39 3.34
C VAL A 9 6.98 2.33 3.90
N VAL A 10 5.86 2.76 4.50
CA VAL A 10 4.83 1.84 5.01
C VAL A 10 4.24 0.99 3.88
N GLY A 11 3.93 1.59 2.73
CA GLY A 11 3.40 0.89 1.57
C GLY A 11 4.36 -0.16 1.03
N GLN A 12 5.67 0.13 1.01
CA GLN A 12 6.69 -0.84 0.62
C GLN A 12 6.76 -2.02 1.58
N GLN A 13 6.64 -1.77 2.89
CA GLN A 13 6.58 -2.83 3.90
C GLN A 13 5.33 -3.69 3.75
N GLN A 14 4.16 -3.09 3.48
CA GLN A 14 2.93 -3.83 3.21
C GLN A 14 3.07 -4.69 1.95
N ALA A 15 3.65 -4.13 0.88
CA ALA A 15 3.90 -4.87 -0.35
C ALA A 15 4.78 -6.11 -0.11
N ALA A 16 5.88 -5.95 0.64
CA ALA A 16 6.75 -7.07 1.02
C ALA A 16 6.01 -8.12 1.86
N GLN A 17 5.14 -7.70 2.80
CA GLN A 17 4.35 -8.61 3.62
C GLN A 17 3.33 -9.43 2.81
N TYR A 18 2.69 -8.81 1.81
CA TYR A 18 1.78 -9.50 0.91
C TYR A 18 2.49 -10.32 -0.18
N GLY A 19 3.83 -10.25 -0.27
CA GLY A 19 4.59 -10.89 -1.34
C GLY A 19 4.34 -10.27 -2.72
N GLY A 20 4.05 -8.97 -2.75
CA GLY A 20 3.73 -8.22 -3.97
C GLY A 20 4.55 -6.94 -4.13
N THR A 21 4.16 -6.13 -5.10
CA THR A 21 4.76 -4.80 -5.34
C THR A 21 3.77 -3.70 -5.02
N LEU A 22 4.26 -2.60 -4.46
CA LEU A 22 3.45 -1.42 -4.21
C LEU A 22 3.09 -0.76 -5.55
N GLN A 23 1.80 -0.71 -5.88
CA GLN A 23 1.32 -0.02 -7.08
C GLN A 23 1.10 1.48 -6.82
N SER A 24 0.47 1.80 -5.71
CA SER A 24 0.22 3.18 -5.30
C SER A 24 0.01 3.27 -3.79
N VAL A 25 0.36 4.42 -3.22
CA VAL A 25 0.01 4.77 -1.85
C VAL A 25 -0.22 6.26 -1.75
N GLN A 26 -1.21 6.67 -0.98
CA GLN A 26 -1.58 8.06 -0.78
C GLN A 26 -1.88 8.29 0.70
N ALA A 27 -1.49 9.46 1.18
CA ALA A 27 -1.89 9.94 2.49
C ALA A 27 -3.26 10.60 2.42
N VAL A 28 -4.20 10.13 3.23
CA VAL A 28 -5.56 10.66 3.33
C VAL A 28 -5.79 11.11 4.77
N ASN A 29 -6.41 12.26 4.96
CA ASN A 29 -6.85 12.69 6.28
C ASN A 29 -8.28 12.18 6.52
N ARG A 30 -8.45 11.28 7.50
CA ARG A 30 -9.75 10.71 7.88
C ARG A 30 -10.05 11.14 9.32
N GLY A 31 -10.93 12.13 9.47
CA GLY A 31 -11.37 12.61 10.79
C GLY A 31 -10.24 13.22 11.64
N GLY A 32 -9.27 13.88 11.02
CA GLY A 32 -8.10 14.46 11.71
C GLY A 32 -6.90 13.52 11.81
N GLN A 33 -7.07 12.22 11.52
CA GLN A 33 -5.98 11.26 11.49
C GLN A 33 -5.43 11.08 10.07
N THR A 34 -4.12 11.04 9.93
CA THR A 34 -3.47 10.67 8.68
C THR A 34 -3.45 9.16 8.52
N VAL A 35 -3.98 8.67 7.41
CA VAL A 35 -4.06 7.25 7.05
C VAL A 35 -3.40 7.06 5.69
N CYS A 36 -2.52 6.10 5.57
CA CYS A 36 -1.96 5.65 4.30
C CYS A 36 -2.90 4.64 3.67
N VAL A 37 -3.47 4.99 2.52
CA VAL A 37 -4.27 4.09 1.70
C VAL A 37 -3.47 3.70 0.48
N GLY A 38 -3.39 2.42 0.18
CA GLY A 38 -2.56 1.95 -0.92
C GLY A 38 -3.03 0.64 -1.52
N VAL A 39 -2.42 0.31 -2.66
CA VAL A 39 -2.71 -0.91 -3.42
C VAL A 39 -1.42 -1.66 -3.66
N VAL A 40 -1.42 -2.93 -3.28
CA VAL A 40 -0.38 -3.90 -3.59
C VAL A 40 -0.85 -4.81 -4.71
N ILE A 41 0.03 -5.10 -5.66
CA ILE A 41 -0.18 -6.12 -6.68
C ILE A 41 0.63 -7.34 -6.30
N VAL A 42 -0.07 -8.42 -5.96
CA VAL A 42 0.52 -9.74 -5.80
C VAL A 42 0.43 -10.44 -7.14
N GLN A 43 1.57 -10.78 -7.74
CA GLN A 43 1.57 -11.49 -9.02
C GLN A 43 0.96 -12.88 -8.82
N GLY A 44 0.01 -13.24 -9.68
CA GLY A 44 -0.50 -14.61 -9.76
C GLY A 44 0.58 -15.53 -10.30
N LYS A 45 0.48 -16.82 -10.00
CA LYS A 45 1.33 -17.84 -10.65
C LYS A 45 0.61 -18.38 -11.88
N ASP A 46 1.37 -18.93 -12.82
CA ASP A 46 0.81 -19.77 -13.90
C ASP A 46 -0.31 -19.14 -14.74
N GLY A 47 -0.20 -17.84 -15.05
CA GLY A 47 -1.16 -17.11 -15.91
C GLY A 47 -2.39 -16.58 -15.17
N GLU A 48 -2.47 -16.75 -13.85
CA GLU A 48 -3.49 -16.10 -13.04
C GLU A 48 -3.33 -14.57 -13.07
N ARG A 49 -4.47 -13.86 -13.08
CA ARG A 49 -4.45 -12.40 -12.98
C ARG A 49 -3.89 -11.99 -11.61
N GLY A 50 -2.98 -11.01 -11.62
CA GLY A 50 -2.43 -10.45 -10.39
C GLY A 50 -3.54 -9.96 -9.45
N ARG A 51 -3.42 -10.31 -8.16
CA ARG A 51 -4.39 -9.94 -7.14
C ARG A 51 -4.08 -8.53 -6.65
N ARG A 52 -5.08 -7.65 -6.70
CA ARG A 52 -5.00 -6.31 -6.11
C ARG A 52 -5.43 -6.40 -4.65
N ILE A 53 -4.57 -6.00 -3.74
CA ILE A 53 -4.84 -5.94 -2.30
C ILE A 53 -4.79 -4.47 -1.90
N SER A 54 -5.96 -3.91 -1.58
CA SER A 54 -6.06 -2.58 -0.97
C SER A 54 -5.77 -2.69 0.53
N PHE A 55 -5.01 -1.74 1.06
CA PHE A 55 -4.76 -1.62 2.49
C PHE A 55 -5.01 -0.20 2.96
N GLU A 56 -5.39 -0.08 4.22
CA GLU A 56 -5.46 1.19 4.95
C GLU A 56 -4.73 1.01 6.28
N VAL A 57 -3.71 1.83 6.51
CA VAL A 57 -2.93 1.81 7.76
C VAL A 57 -2.79 3.23 8.29
N PRO A 58 -3.02 3.46 9.59
CA PRO A 58 -2.67 4.73 10.21
C PRO A 58 -1.20 5.07 9.98
N LEU A 59 -0.91 6.34 9.70
CA LEU A 59 0.47 6.84 9.73
C LEU A 59 0.91 7.14 11.17
#